data_AF-A0A7S3CX53-F1
#
_entry.id   AF-A0A7S3CX53-F1
#
_cell.length_a   1.000
_cell.length_b   1.000
_cell.length_c   1.000
_cell.angle_alpha   90.00
_cell.angle_beta   90.00
_cell.angle_gamma   90.00
#
_symmetry.space_group_name_H-M   'P 1'
#
loop_
_entity.id
_entity.type
_entity.pdbx_description
1 polymer ?
#
loop_
_entity_poly.entity_id
_entity_poly.type
_entity_poly.pdbx_seq_one_letter_code
_entity_poly.pdbx_strand_id
1 'polypeptide(L)'
;SLGFNITLQDQKGITLITSHPMVVEYEQEMSGKSAVQYIGRLRELCEVLLKVHKYDVVFVDLSPSSSYFNQLMLIQSDFIIMPCTADEYAQYAVRTMGMWLD
;
A
#
# COMPACT_ATOMS: atom_id res chain seq x y z
N SER A 1 2.33 14.34 -15.26
CA SER A 1 1.74 14.65 -13.95
C SER A 1 0.27 14.31 -13.99
N LEU A 2 -0.12 13.17 -13.42
CA LEU A 2 -1.54 12.87 -13.18
C LEU A 2 -1.94 13.69 -11.95
N GLY A 3 -2.42 14.91 -12.20
CA GLY A 3 -2.80 15.87 -11.18
C GLY A 3 -4.17 15.51 -10.59
N PHE A 4 -4.17 14.68 -9.56
CA PHE A 4 -5.33 14.48 -8.71
C PHE A 4 -5.11 15.22 -7.39
N ASN A 5 -6.12 15.97 -6.95
CA ASN A 5 -6.09 16.63 -5.65
C ASN A 5 -6.33 15.57 -4.57
N ILE A 6 -5.28 15.23 -3.83
CA ILE A 6 -5.40 14.39 -2.63
C ILE A 6 -5.96 15.29 -1.52
N THR A 7 -7.12 14.93 -0.99
CA THR A 7 -7.67 15.62 0.18
C THR A 7 -7.01 15.04 1.42
N LEU A 8 -6.33 15.88 2.18
CA LEU A 8 -5.80 15.53 3.49
C LEU A 8 -6.86 15.87 4.54
N GLN A 9 -7.37 14.86 5.23
CA GLN A 9 -8.24 15.08 6.40
C GLN A 9 -7.41 14.86 7.66
N ASP A 10 -7.13 15.93 8.40
CA ASP A 10 -6.49 15.85 9.71
C ASP A 10 -7.57 15.74 10.79
N GLN A 11 -7.51 14.66 11.55
CA GLN A 11 -8.24 14.54 12.80
C GLN A 11 -7.30 14.06 13.89
N LYS A 12 -7.11 14.92 14.91
CA LYS A 12 -6.40 14.58 16.15
C LYS A 12 -4.97 14.07 15.91
N GLY A 13 -4.26 14.65 14.93
CA GLY A 13 -2.87 14.27 14.63
C GLY A 13 -2.74 13.05 13.73
N ILE A 14 -3.84 12.59 13.12
CA ILE A 14 -3.86 11.56 12.09
C ILE A 14 -4.35 12.21 10.80
N THR A 15 -3.54 12.09 9.75
CA THR A 15 -3.94 12.55 8.42
C THR A 15 -4.29 11.38 7.54
N LEU A 16 -5.51 11.41 7.00
CA LEU A 16 -5.98 10.42 6.04
C LEU A 16 -5.70 10.92 4.61
N ILE A 17 -5.01 10.09 3.84
CA ILE A 17 -4.95 10.18 2.37
C ILE A 17 -6.08 9.30 1.83
N THR A 18 -7.12 9.92 1.30
CA THR A 18 -8.28 9.17 0.79
C THR A 18 -7.96 8.49 -0.54
N SER A 19 -8.39 7.24 -0.68
CA SER A 19 -8.38 6.54 -1.97
C SER A 19 -9.15 7.32 -3.03
N HIS A 20 -8.70 7.21 -4.28
CA HIS A 20 -9.37 7.77 -5.44
C HIS A 20 -9.91 6.63 -6.32
N PRO A 21 -11.11 6.72 -6.91
CA PRO A 21 -11.65 5.65 -7.76
C PRO A 21 -10.72 5.19 -8.89
N MET A 22 -9.92 6.12 -9.42
CA MET A 22 -8.89 5.85 -10.45
C MET A 22 -7.74 4.95 -9.99
N VAL A 23 -7.60 4.69 -8.68
CA VAL A 23 -6.60 3.73 -8.17
C VAL A 23 -6.85 2.35 -8.78
N VAL A 24 -8.11 1.95 -8.98
CA VAL A 24 -8.47 0.68 -9.61
C VAL A 24 -7.96 0.61 -11.06
N GLU A 25 -8.09 1.70 -11.81
CA GLU A 25 -7.57 1.78 -13.19
C GLU A 25 -6.03 1.71 -13.20
N TYR A 26 -5.39 2.31 -12.19
CA TYR A 26 -3.94 2.26 -12.04
C TYR A 26 -3.44 0.86 -11.68
N GLU A 27 -4.15 0.13 -10.83
CA GLU A 27 -3.85 -1.28 -10.53
C GLU A 27 -3.92 -2.14 -11.80
N GLN A 28 -4.92 -1.90 -12.66
CA GLN A 28 -5.04 -2.59 -13.95
C GLN A 28 -3.89 -2.22 -14.89
N GLU A 29 -3.51 -0.95 -14.99
CA GLU A 29 -2.39 -0.50 -15.82
C GLU A 29 -1.06 -1.13 -15.38
N MET A 30 -0.85 -1.24 -14.06
CA MET A 30 0.34 -1.86 -13.49
C MET A 30 0.46 -3.34 -13.80
N SER A 31 -0.65 -4.06 -13.95
CA SER A 31 -0.65 -5.50 -14.27
C SER A 31 0.02 -5.84 -15.61
N GLY A 32 0.08 -4.87 -16.53
CA GLY A 32 0.75 -5.02 -17.83
C GLY A 32 2.20 -4.54 -17.87
N LYS A 33 2.76 -4.08 -16.75
CA LYS A 33 4.09 -3.44 -16.67
C LYS A 33 5.03 -4.20 -15.73
N SER A 34 6.34 -4.03 -15.92
CA SER A 34 7.33 -4.59 -15.00
C SER A 34 7.28 -3.88 -13.65
N ALA A 35 7.09 -4.65 -12.57
CA ALA A 35 7.06 -4.16 -11.19
C ALA A 35 8.27 -3.28 -10.83
N VAL A 36 9.42 -3.53 -11.46
CA VAL A 36 10.68 -2.79 -11.26
C VAL A 36 10.52 -1.29 -11.46
N GLN A 37 9.63 -0.85 -12.37
CA GLN A 37 9.42 0.58 -12.65
C GLN A 37 8.78 1.36 -11.49
N TYR A 38 8.19 0.64 -10.53
CA TYR A 38 7.45 1.21 -9.41
C TYR A 38 8.10 0.93 -8.05
N ILE A 39 9.18 0.15 -8.03
CA ILE A 39 10.00 -0.06 -6.83
C ILE A 39 10.60 1.28 -6.40
N GLY A 40 10.51 1.58 -5.10
CA GLY A 40 11.03 2.80 -4.49
C GLY A 40 10.04 3.97 -4.47
N ARG A 41 8.93 3.91 -5.23
CA ARG A 41 7.93 4.99 -5.25
C ARG A 41 7.22 5.18 -3.92
N LEU A 42 6.92 4.09 -3.20
CA LEU A 42 6.34 4.18 -1.86
C LEU A 42 7.33 4.83 -0.89
N ARG A 43 8.60 4.44 -0.99
CA ARG A 43 9.67 5.01 -0.15
C ARG A 43 9.87 6.50 -0.41
N GLU A 44 9.88 6.93 -1.68
CA GLU A 44 9.91 8.35 -2.06
C GLU A 44 8.74 9.12 -1.43
N LEU A 45 7.53 8.55 -1.47
CA LEU A 45 6.35 9.14 -0.83
C LEU A 45 6.54 9.25 0.69
N CYS A 46 6.94 8.17 1.36
CA CYS A 46 7.19 8.17 2.80
C CYS A 46 8.26 9.18 3.21
N GLU A 47 9.32 9.36 2.42
CA GLU A 47 10.35 10.37 2.68
C GLU A 47 9.81 11.80 2.58
N VAL A 48 8.92 12.08 1.61
CA VAL A 48 8.25 13.38 1.51
C VAL A 48 7.34 13.60 2.71
N LEU A 49 6.54 12.59 3.08
CA LEU A 49 5.66 12.62 4.25
C LEU A 49 6.43 12.89 5.54
N LEU A 50 7.59 12.26 5.72
CA LEU A 50 8.47 12.50 6.86
C LEU A 50 9.11 13.89 6.82
N LYS A 51 9.74 14.27 5.71
CA LYS A 51 10.54 15.51 5.62
C LYS A 51 9.66 16.76 5.70
N VAL A 52 8.55 16.76 4.96
CA VAL A 52 7.66 17.92 4.79
C VAL A 52 6.58 17.97 5.85
N HIS A 53 5.93 16.83 6.13
CA HIS A 53 4.74 16.80 6.99
C HIS A 53 5.01 16.20 8.38
N LYS A 54 6.22 15.71 8.66
CA LYS A 54 6.64 15.18 9.96
C LYS A 54 5.80 13.99 10.44
N TYR A 55 5.32 13.15 9.52
CA TYR A 55 4.70 11.88 9.91
C TYR A 55 5.77 10.85 10.27
N ASP A 56 5.66 10.28 11.46
CA ASP A 56 6.59 9.25 11.95
C ASP A 56 6.23 7.84 11.47
N VAL A 57 4.93 7.59 11.27
CA VAL A 57 4.37 6.28 10.89
C VAL A 57 3.35 6.47 9.77
N VAL A 58 3.43 5.62 8.75
CA VAL A 58 2.46 5.56 7.66
C VAL A 58 1.76 4.21 7.71
N PHE A 59 0.44 4.23 7.87
CA PHE A 59 -0.39 3.04 7.71
C PHE A 59 -0.93 2.99 6.28
N VAL A 60 -0.75 1.85 5.62
CA VAL A 60 -1.32 1.58 4.31
C VAL A 60 -2.37 0.49 4.48
N ASP A 61 -3.63 0.84 4.28
CA ASP A 61 -4.74 -0.12 4.26
C ASP A 61 -4.89 -0.67 2.83
N LEU A 62 -4.81 -1.99 2.69
CA LEU A 62 -4.85 -2.67 1.41
C LEU A 62 -6.15 -3.45 1.28
N SER A 63 -6.69 -3.49 0.06
CA SER A 63 -7.83 -4.34 -0.26
C SER A 63 -7.44 -5.83 -0.15
N PRO A 64 -8.38 -6.75 0.11
CA PRO A 64 -8.11 -8.18 0.14
C PRO A 64 -7.94 -8.74 -1.29
N SER A 65 -6.83 -8.40 -1.95
CA SER A 65 -6.52 -8.83 -3.32
C SER A 65 -5.06 -9.28 -3.45
N SER A 66 -4.79 -10.13 -4.43
CA SER A 66 -3.44 -10.48 -4.87
C SER A 66 -2.95 -9.59 -6.01
N SER A 67 -3.40 -8.33 -6.06
CA SER A 67 -3.00 -7.41 -7.11
C SER A 67 -1.49 -7.16 -7.08
N TYR A 68 -0.90 -6.84 -8.24
CA TYR A 68 0.50 -6.43 -8.31
C TYR A 68 0.77 -5.19 -7.46
N PHE A 69 -0.22 -4.30 -7.33
CA PHE A 69 -0.13 -3.13 -6.46
C PHE A 69 0.01 -3.53 -4.98
N ASN A 70 -0.84 -4.44 -4.49
CA ASN A 70 -0.75 -4.96 -3.13
C ASN A 70 0.61 -5.61 -2.87
N GLN A 71 1.08 -6.47 -3.77
CA GLN A 71 2.40 -7.11 -3.64
C GLN A 71 3.53 -6.07 -3.60
N LEU A 72 3.47 -5.06 -4.47
CA LEU A 72 4.45 -3.98 -4.52
C LEU A 72 4.46 -3.15 -3.22
N MET A 73 3.28 -2.89 -2.63
CA MET A 73 3.16 -2.21 -1.34
C MET A 73 3.76 -3.04 -0.21
N LEU A 74 3.49 -4.35 -0.19
CA LEU A 74 4.05 -5.26 0.81
C LEU A 74 5.57 -5.34 0.75
N ILE A 75 6.15 -5.49 -0.45
CA ILE A 75 7.61 -5.59 -0.65
C ILE A 75 8.35 -4.30 -0.22
N GLN A 76 7.68 -3.14 -0.30
CA GLN A 76 8.26 -1.85 0.07
C GLN A 76 7.99 -1.45 1.53
N SER A 77 7.17 -2.20 2.26
CA SER A 77 6.79 -1.89 3.64
C SER A 77 7.80 -2.45 4.63
N ASP A 78 8.08 -1.71 5.71
CA ASP A 78 8.98 -2.17 6.78
C ASP A 78 8.33 -3.24 7.68
N PHE A 79 7.02 -3.13 7.89
CA PHE A 79 6.23 -4.03 8.73
C PHE A 79 4.89 -4.36 8.08
N ILE A 80 4.41 -5.57 8.33
CA ILE A 80 3.09 -6.03 7.88
C ILE A 80 2.30 -6.48 9.11
N ILE A 81 1.09 -5.96 9.25
CA ILE A 81 0.12 -6.42 10.24
C ILE A 81 -0.96 -7.18 9.49
N MET A 82 -1.10 -8.47 9.80
CA MET A 82 -2.10 -9.33 9.16
C MET A 82 -3.20 -9.69 10.16
N PRO A 83 -4.32 -8.95 10.19
CA PRO A 83 -5.46 -9.34 10.99
C PRO A 83 -6.08 -10.61 10.39
N CYS A 84 -6.17 -11.68 11.18
CA CYS A 84 -6.73 -12.93 10.70
C CYS A 84 -7.57 -13.62 11.79
N THR A 85 -8.55 -14.39 11.35
CA THR A 85 -9.32 -15.30 12.19
C THR A 85 -8.52 -16.58 12.47
N ALA A 86 -8.86 -17.30 13.54
CA ALA A 86 -8.18 -18.53 13.91
C ALA A 86 -8.78 -19.76 13.19
N ASP A 87 -8.85 -19.71 11.85
CA ASP A 87 -9.37 -20.79 11.01
C ASP A 87 -8.37 -21.22 9.92
N GLU A 88 -8.67 -22.34 9.25
CA GLU A 88 -7.78 -22.92 8.24
C GLU A 88 -7.64 -22.05 6.99
N TYR A 89 -8.68 -21.30 6.61
CA TYR A 89 -8.63 -20.39 5.45
C TYR A 89 -7.71 -19.21 5.72
N ALA A 90 -7.78 -18.65 6.93
CA ALA A 90 -6.86 -17.62 7.38
C ALA A 90 -5.40 -18.10 7.38
N GLN A 91 -5.15 -19.34 7.83
CA GLN A 91 -3.80 -19.92 7.77
C GLN A 91 -3.28 -20.07 6.33
N TYR A 92 -4.15 -20.49 5.40
CA TYR A 92 -3.77 -20.60 3.99
C TYR A 92 -3.45 -19.24 3.37
N ALA A 93 -4.23 -18.20 3.71
CA ALA A 93 -4.00 -16.83 3.24
C ALA A 93 -2.65 -16.29 3.75
N VAL A 94 -2.33 -16.49 5.03
CA VAL A 94 -1.04 -16.10 5.62
C VAL A 94 0.12 -16.77 4.89
N ARG A 95 0.03 -18.08 4.64
CA ARG A 95 1.07 -18.83 3.92
C ARG A 95 1.26 -18.33 2.50
N THR A 96 0.16 -18.06 1.79
CA THR A 96 0.21 -17.57 0.40
C THR A 96 0.86 -16.20 0.33
N MET A 97 0.54 -15.30 1.25
CA MET A 97 1.19 -13.98 1.33
C MET A 97 2.67 -14.10 1.72
N GLY A 98 3.03 -15.03 2.60
CA GLY A 98 4.43 -15.33 2.92
C GLY A 98 5.24 -15.71 1.68
N MET A 99 4.66 -16.54 0.79
CA MET A 99 5.31 -16.90 -0.48
C MET A 99 5.53 -15.72 -1.44
N TRP A 100 4.90 -14.56 -1.24
CA TRP A 100 5.19 -13.36 -2.03
C TRP A 100 6.38 -12.57 -1.50
N LEU A 101 6.76 -12.81 -0.25
CA LEU A 101 7.86 -12.13 0.45
C LEU A 101 9.16 -12.93 0.42
N ASP A 102 9.06 -14.25 0.23
CA ASP A 102 10.19 -15.19 0.02
C ASP A 102 10.73 -15.14 -1.42
#